data_AF-A0A6A3A279-F1
#
_entry.id   AF-A0A6A3A279-F1
#
_cell.length_a   1.000
_cell.length_b   1.000
_cell.length_c   1.000
_cell.angle_alpha   90.00
_cell.angle_beta   90.00
_cell.angle_gamma   90.00
#
_symmetry.space_group_name_H-M   'P 1'
#
loop_
_entity.id
_entity.type
_entity.pdbx_description
1 polymer ?
#
loop_
_entity_poly.entity_id
_entity_poly.type
_entity_poly.pdbx_seq_one_letter_code
_entity_poly.pdbx_strand_id
1 'polypeptide(L)'
;MLRCHSQFSGNLDSIEIYKHPREERIARTWGTTAPGLPYAEETITNAGNWLIGGELKEIERRKADAVFAFQLRNPLHNDHALLMNDTRRRLLEMGYKNPILLLHPLGGYTKDGVLDPETTVVSIFPSPMHYAGPTEVQWHAKARINAGANFYIVGRDPAGMGHPIEKRGLYDADHDKKVLSIAPGLEQLNILPFRMSSVAKNKENPPDGFMCPRGWKVLVEYYESLTPSENGRIHEAVPA
;
A
#
# COMPACT_ATOMS: atom_id res chain seq x y z
N MET A 1 -11.85 21.56 15.08
CA MET A 1 -11.44 22.29 13.86
C MET A 1 -9.96 21.99 13.59
N LEU A 2 -9.65 21.34 12.48
CA LEU A 2 -8.28 21.05 12.08
C LEU A 2 -7.77 22.15 11.15
N ARG A 3 -6.58 22.68 11.43
CA ARG A 3 -5.93 23.70 10.61
C ARG A 3 -4.51 23.28 10.28
N CYS A 4 -4.13 23.40 9.01
CA CYS A 4 -2.76 23.26 8.54
C CYS A 4 -2.30 24.61 8.00
N HIS A 5 -1.19 25.16 8.51
CA HIS A 5 -0.68 26.49 8.13
C HIS A 5 -1.77 27.58 8.08
N SER A 6 -2.64 27.61 9.11
CA SER A 6 -3.77 28.55 9.24
C SER A 6 -4.97 28.32 8.31
N GLN A 7 -4.86 27.44 7.31
CA GLN A 7 -5.94 27.06 6.40
C GLN A 7 -6.85 26.00 7.05
N PHE A 8 -8.16 26.16 6.88
CA PHE A 8 -9.14 25.16 7.34
C PHE A 8 -9.01 23.87 6.52
N SER A 9 -8.85 22.73 7.20
CA SER A 9 -8.64 21.43 6.56
C SER A 9 -9.78 20.43 6.82
N GLY A 10 -10.77 20.80 7.61
CA GLY A 10 -11.92 19.96 7.92
C GLY A 10 -12.39 20.05 9.37
N ASN A 11 -13.55 19.45 9.60
CA ASN A 11 -14.07 19.19 10.93
C ASN A 11 -13.77 17.74 11.31
N LEU A 12 -13.47 17.55 12.58
CA LEU A 12 -13.35 16.25 13.19
C LEU A 12 -14.57 16.15 14.11
N ASP A 13 -15.54 15.35 13.70
CA ASP A 13 -16.79 15.17 14.42
C ASP A 13 -16.68 13.98 15.39
N SER A 14 -17.51 13.97 16.44
CA SER A 14 -17.49 12.94 17.49
C SER A 14 -16.11 12.74 18.14
N ILE A 15 -15.55 13.83 18.67
CA ILE A 15 -14.18 13.84 19.20
C ILE A 15 -14.05 12.98 20.46
N GLU A 16 -13.05 12.11 20.47
CA GLU A 16 -12.58 11.39 21.65
C GLU A 16 -11.09 11.65 21.90
N ILE A 17 -10.70 11.77 23.18
CA ILE A 17 -9.32 12.08 23.61
C ILE A 17 -8.80 10.95 24.52
N TYR A 18 -7.60 10.45 24.23
CA TYR A 18 -7.00 9.34 24.97
C TYR A 18 -5.56 9.65 25.38
N LYS A 19 -5.06 8.94 26.40
CA LYS A 19 -3.62 8.96 26.73
C LYS A 19 -2.80 8.39 25.59
N HIS A 20 -1.57 8.89 25.42
CA HIS A 20 -0.63 8.45 24.41
C HIS A 20 0.52 7.66 25.08
N PRO A 21 0.40 6.33 25.25
CA PRO A 21 1.46 5.50 25.83
C PRO A 21 2.57 5.25 24.79
N ARG A 22 3.50 6.19 24.65
CA ARG A 22 4.47 6.27 23.53
C ARG A 22 5.37 5.04 23.38
N GLU A 23 6.01 4.60 24.46
CA GLU A 23 6.92 3.44 24.41
C GLU A 23 6.17 2.15 24.06
N GLU A 24 5.04 1.92 24.72
CA GLU A 24 4.16 0.78 24.42
C GLU A 24 3.63 0.85 22.97
N ARG A 25 3.24 2.04 22.50
CA ARG A 25 2.82 2.27 21.12
C ARG A 25 3.93 1.87 20.14
N ILE A 26 5.16 2.34 20.36
CA ILE A 26 6.29 2.01 19.48
C ILE A 26 6.56 0.49 19.50
N ALA A 27 6.68 -0.09 20.69
CA ALA A 27 6.94 -1.52 20.84
C ALA A 27 5.89 -2.39 20.14
N ARG A 28 4.60 -2.07 20.29
CA ARG A 28 3.49 -2.82 19.68
C ARG A 28 3.34 -2.56 18.18
N THR A 29 3.65 -1.36 17.70
CA THR A 29 3.54 -1.03 16.28
C THR A 29 4.65 -1.68 15.47
N TRP A 30 5.92 -1.54 15.89
CA TRP A 30 7.08 -2.03 15.13
C TRP A 30 7.61 -3.40 15.57
N GLY A 31 7.13 -3.94 16.70
CA GLY A 31 7.70 -5.15 17.29
C GLY A 31 9.12 -4.95 17.86
N THR A 32 9.56 -3.70 17.95
CA THR A 32 10.87 -3.27 18.49
C THR A 32 10.79 -1.83 18.96
N THR A 33 11.67 -1.46 19.89
CA THR A 33 11.89 -0.06 20.34
C THR A 33 13.28 0.43 19.95
N ALA A 34 13.93 -0.23 18.98
CA ALA A 34 15.26 0.14 18.54
C ALA A 34 15.32 1.62 18.09
N PRO A 35 16.40 2.35 18.42
CA PRO A 35 16.63 3.69 17.87
C PRO A 35 16.82 3.63 16.35
N GLY A 36 16.58 4.74 15.68
CA GLY A 36 16.68 4.87 14.22
C GLY A 36 15.42 4.46 13.45
N LEU A 37 14.27 4.31 14.13
CA LEU A 37 12.96 4.19 13.49
C LEU A 37 12.49 5.58 13.04
N PRO A 38 12.57 5.93 11.74
CA PRO A 38 12.49 7.33 11.31
C PRO A 38 11.17 7.99 11.75
N TYR A 39 10.07 7.25 11.57
CA TYR A 39 8.74 7.76 11.88
C TYR A 39 8.46 7.88 13.39
N ALA A 40 8.94 6.92 14.17
CA ALA A 40 8.77 6.96 15.62
C ALA A 40 9.54 8.15 16.23
N GLU A 41 10.77 8.39 15.77
CA GLU A 41 11.60 9.50 16.24
C GLU A 41 11.03 10.87 15.86
N GLU A 42 10.60 11.02 14.61
CA GLU A 42 10.09 12.30 14.09
C GLU A 42 8.76 12.70 14.74
N THR A 43 7.86 11.72 14.99
CA THR A 43 6.45 12.05 15.28
C THR A 43 5.90 11.50 16.57
N ILE A 44 6.55 10.52 17.22
CA ILE A 44 6.03 9.88 18.43
C ILE A 44 6.87 10.24 19.65
N THR A 45 8.20 10.11 19.55
CA THR A 45 9.13 10.32 20.66
C THR A 45 8.97 11.70 21.29
N ASN A 46 8.75 12.73 20.47
CA ASN A 46 8.61 14.12 20.93
C ASN A 46 7.16 14.62 20.96
N ALA A 47 6.17 13.77 20.63
CA ALA A 47 4.76 14.17 20.67
C ALA A 47 4.22 14.31 22.09
N GLY A 48 3.12 15.05 22.21
CA GLY A 48 2.36 15.21 23.45
C GLY A 48 1.74 13.89 23.94
N ASN A 49 1.33 13.90 25.22
CA ASN A 49 0.85 12.72 25.95
C ASN A 49 -0.61 12.33 25.63
N TRP A 50 -1.22 12.89 24.59
CA TRP A 50 -2.63 12.71 24.26
C TRP A 50 -2.86 12.48 22.76
N LEU A 51 -3.87 11.67 22.42
CA LEU A 51 -4.36 11.39 21.06
C LEU A 51 -5.79 11.91 20.89
N ILE A 52 -6.21 12.23 19.66
CA ILE A 52 -7.55 12.73 19.33
C ILE A 52 -8.12 11.93 18.13
N GLY A 53 -9.36 11.44 18.21
CA GLY A 53 -10.07 10.71 17.13
C GLY A 53 -11.37 11.39 16.68
N GLY A 54 -11.97 10.93 15.55
CA GLY A 54 -13.27 11.38 15.01
C GLY A 54 -13.56 10.90 13.56
N GLU A 55 -14.70 11.27 12.98
CA GLU A 55 -15.20 10.77 11.67
C GLU A 55 -14.89 11.65 10.44
N LEU A 56 -14.82 11.06 9.23
CA LEU A 56 -14.66 11.71 7.91
C LEU A 56 -15.49 10.96 6.82
N LYS A 57 -16.18 11.68 5.90
CA LYS A 57 -17.14 11.11 4.92
C LYS A 57 -17.02 11.75 3.51
N GLU A 58 -16.56 11.01 2.49
CA GLU A 58 -16.43 11.57 1.11
C GLU A 58 -16.66 10.57 -0.07
N ILE A 59 -16.79 9.25 0.14
CA ILE A 59 -16.65 8.26 -0.97
C ILE A 59 -17.95 7.86 -1.68
N GLU A 60 -19.11 8.28 -1.18
CA GLU A 60 -20.42 7.77 -1.63
C GLU A 60 -20.86 8.19 -3.05
N ARG A 61 -20.16 9.14 -3.71
CA ARG A 61 -20.69 9.82 -4.93
C ARG A 61 -20.58 9.06 -6.26
N ARG A 62 -19.76 8.00 -6.38
CA ARG A 62 -19.36 7.42 -7.69
C ARG A 62 -20.18 6.20 -8.16
N LYS A 63 -21.21 5.76 -7.42
CA LYS A 63 -22.05 4.59 -7.77
C LYS A 63 -21.22 3.34 -8.16
N ALA A 64 -20.11 3.12 -7.47
CA ALA A 64 -19.28 1.93 -7.66
C ALA A 64 -20.01 0.69 -7.11
N ASP A 65 -19.97 -0.43 -7.82
CA ASP A 65 -20.45 -1.73 -7.32
C ASP A 65 -19.31 -2.60 -6.77
N ALA A 66 -18.06 -2.23 -7.05
CA ALA A 66 -16.86 -2.67 -6.37
C ALA A 66 -15.86 -1.52 -6.24
N VAL A 67 -15.18 -1.41 -5.11
CA VAL A 67 -14.08 -0.47 -4.88
C VAL A 67 -12.86 -1.25 -4.44
N PHE A 68 -11.81 -1.24 -5.25
CA PHE A 68 -10.56 -1.93 -4.96
C PHE A 68 -9.46 -0.92 -4.67
N ALA A 69 -8.77 -1.08 -3.54
CA ALA A 69 -7.76 -0.12 -3.11
C ALA A 69 -6.33 -0.60 -3.37
N PHE A 70 -5.48 0.35 -3.75
CA PHE A 70 -4.04 0.17 -3.86
C PHE A 70 -3.32 1.24 -3.04
N GLN A 71 -2.65 0.80 -1.97
CA GLN A 71 -1.73 1.64 -1.19
C GLN A 71 -0.37 1.66 -1.88
N LEU A 72 0.19 2.86 -2.07
CA LEU A 72 1.56 3.05 -2.57
C LEU A 72 2.26 4.16 -1.79
N ARG A 73 3.56 3.99 -1.53
CA ARG A 73 4.44 5.04 -1.00
C ARG A 73 5.54 5.43 -1.98
N ASN A 74 5.78 4.57 -2.97
CA ASN A 74 6.78 4.78 -4.01
C ASN A 74 6.10 5.35 -5.26
N PRO A 75 6.84 6.06 -6.14
CA PRO A 75 6.36 6.43 -7.45
C PRO A 75 5.73 5.24 -8.18
N LEU A 76 4.63 5.50 -8.89
CA LEU A 76 3.94 4.50 -9.68
C LEU A 76 4.82 4.05 -10.85
N HIS A 77 4.99 2.74 -11.00
CA HIS A 77 5.68 2.12 -12.15
C HIS A 77 4.81 1.01 -12.76
N ASN A 78 5.27 0.41 -13.86
CA ASN A 78 4.47 -0.51 -14.67
C ASN A 78 3.98 -1.75 -13.89
N ASP A 79 4.73 -2.25 -12.91
CA ASP A 79 4.28 -3.38 -12.08
C ASP A 79 3.08 -2.99 -11.20
N HIS A 80 3.05 -1.77 -10.67
CA HIS A 80 1.89 -1.23 -9.97
C HIS A 80 0.69 -1.08 -10.92
N ALA A 81 0.92 -0.58 -12.14
CA ALA A 81 -0.12 -0.46 -13.16
C ALA A 81 -0.72 -1.82 -13.52
N LEU A 82 0.13 -2.83 -13.70
CA LEU A 82 -0.28 -4.20 -13.95
C LEU A 82 -1.16 -4.76 -12.83
N LEU A 83 -0.72 -4.61 -11.58
CA LEU A 83 -1.47 -5.02 -10.39
C LEU A 83 -2.90 -4.48 -10.39
N MET A 84 -3.04 -3.19 -10.67
CA MET A 84 -4.32 -2.49 -10.67
C MET A 84 -5.20 -2.89 -11.86
N ASN A 85 -4.62 -2.98 -13.06
CA ASN A 85 -5.34 -3.38 -14.28
C ASN A 85 -5.80 -4.83 -14.24
N ASP A 86 -4.95 -5.75 -13.75
CA ASP A 86 -5.29 -7.16 -13.56
C ASP A 86 -6.42 -7.33 -12.54
N THR A 87 -6.37 -6.59 -11.44
CA THR A 87 -7.44 -6.57 -10.43
C THR A 87 -8.76 -6.13 -11.04
N ARG A 88 -8.76 -5.02 -11.79
CA ARG A 88 -9.96 -4.55 -12.50
C ARG A 88 -10.52 -5.62 -13.43
N ARG A 89 -9.67 -6.25 -14.25
CA ARG A 89 -10.09 -7.30 -15.19
C ARG A 89 -10.76 -8.47 -14.46
N ARG A 90 -10.15 -8.96 -13.37
CA ARG A 90 -10.72 -10.04 -12.55
C ARG A 90 -12.09 -9.65 -11.96
N LEU A 91 -12.25 -8.42 -11.49
CA LEU A 91 -13.55 -7.96 -10.98
C LEU A 91 -14.63 -7.94 -12.06
N LEU A 92 -14.28 -7.54 -13.29
CA LEU A 92 -15.21 -7.62 -14.42
C LEU A 92 -15.57 -9.07 -14.77
N GLU A 93 -14.60 -9.98 -14.77
CA GLU A 93 -14.80 -11.43 -14.98
C GLU A 93 -15.68 -12.06 -13.88
N MET A 94 -15.59 -11.55 -12.64
CA MET A 94 -16.45 -11.94 -11.52
C MET A 94 -17.88 -11.38 -11.61
N GLY A 95 -18.17 -10.51 -12.59
CA GLY A 95 -19.51 -10.02 -12.88
C GLY A 95 -19.80 -8.59 -12.41
N TYR A 96 -18.87 -7.93 -11.71
CA TYR A 96 -18.99 -6.50 -11.38
C TYR A 96 -19.05 -5.66 -12.66
N LYS A 97 -19.85 -4.61 -12.66
CA LYS A 97 -20.12 -3.75 -13.83
C LYS A 97 -19.36 -2.43 -13.77
N ASN A 98 -19.12 -1.92 -12.57
CA ASN A 98 -18.45 -0.64 -12.35
C ASN A 98 -17.42 -0.72 -11.19
N PRO A 99 -16.39 -1.59 -11.31
CA PRO A 99 -15.30 -1.58 -10.33
C PRO A 99 -14.56 -0.24 -10.40
N ILE A 100 -14.22 0.36 -9.27
CA ILE A 100 -13.48 1.62 -9.19
C ILE A 100 -12.19 1.41 -8.41
N LEU A 101 -11.08 1.86 -8.99
CA LEU A 101 -9.79 1.90 -8.29
C LEU A 101 -9.79 3.06 -7.30
N LEU A 102 -9.56 2.78 -6.02
CA LEU A 102 -9.15 3.76 -5.04
C LEU A 102 -7.61 3.77 -4.94
N LEU A 103 -7.00 4.66 -5.72
CA LEU A 103 -5.56 4.88 -5.65
C LEU A 103 -5.26 5.86 -4.53
N HIS A 104 -4.63 5.35 -3.48
CA HIS A 104 -4.32 6.12 -2.28
C HIS A 104 -2.80 6.20 -2.06
N PRO A 105 -2.08 7.07 -2.80
CA PRO A 105 -0.67 7.31 -2.54
C PRO A 105 -0.48 7.97 -1.16
N LEU A 106 0.59 7.57 -0.49
CA LEU A 106 1.11 8.24 0.69
C LEU A 106 2.08 9.33 0.19
N GLY A 107 1.54 10.53 -0.03
CA GLY A 107 2.33 11.75 -0.26
C GLY A 107 3.02 11.92 -1.62
N GLY A 108 2.48 11.41 -2.74
CA GLY A 108 3.19 11.48 -4.04
C GLY A 108 2.35 11.69 -5.29
N TYR A 109 3.00 12.25 -6.31
CA TYR A 109 2.53 12.50 -7.69
C TYR A 109 2.40 11.19 -8.48
N THR A 110 1.35 11.05 -9.29
CA THR A 110 1.19 9.96 -10.26
C THR A 110 1.59 10.43 -11.65
N LYS A 111 2.38 9.65 -12.38
CA LYS A 111 2.73 9.97 -13.77
C LYS A 111 1.49 9.94 -14.65
N ASP A 112 1.28 10.99 -15.44
CA ASP A 112 0.13 11.11 -16.35
C ASP A 112 0.09 9.99 -17.40
N GLY A 113 -1.12 9.50 -17.71
CA GLY A 113 -1.37 8.54 -18.80
C GLY A 113 -1.22 7.05 -18.45
N VAL A 114 -0.92 6.70 -17.19
CA VAL A 114 -0.76 5.29 -16.78
C VAL A 114 -2.08 4.61 -16.36
N LEU A 115 -3.04 5.39 -15.87
CA LEU A 115 -4.34 4.90 -15.38
C LEU A 115 -5.50 5.62 -16.07
N ASP A 116 -6.60 4.90 -16.26
CA ASP A 116 -7.84 5.46 -16.83
C ASP A 116 -8.56 6.34 -15.78
N PRO A 117 -8.73 7.65 -16.03
CA PRO A 117 -9.32 8.59 -15.07
C PRO A 117 -10.82 8.37 -14.83
N GLU A 118 -11.54 7.76 -15.77
CA GLU A 118 -12.98 7.49 -15.60
C GLU A 118 -13.20 6.43 -14.52
N THR A 119 -12.27 5.47 -14.44
CA THR A 119 -12.36 4.29 -13.58
C THR A 119 -11.39 4.31 -12.40
N THR A 120 -10.71 5.44 -12.20
CA THR A 120 -9.74 5.66 -11.12
C THR A 120 -10.09 6.88 -10.29
N VAL A 121 -10.15 6.71 -8.98
CA VAL A 121 -10.17 7.79 -8.00
C VAL A 121 -8.78 7.89 -7.38
N VAL A 122 -8.09 9.01 -7.64
CA VAL A 122 -6.83 9.34 -6.96
C VAL A 122 -7.16 10.24 -5.78
N SER A 123 -6.74 9.84 -4.59
CA SER A 123 -6.87 10.64 -3.37
C SER A 123 -5.65 10.42 -2.49
N ILE A 124 -5.18 11.45 -1.79
CA ILE A 124 -4.04 11.31 -0.88
C ILE A 124 -4.54 10.59 0.37
N PHE A 125 -3.87 9.50 0.76
CA PHE A 125 -4.07 8.94 2.09
C PHE A 125 -3.22 9.75 3.08
N PRO A 126 -3.83 10.53 3.97
CA PRO A 126 -3.10 11.50 4.79
C PRO A 126 -2.39 10.82 5.96
N SER A 127 -2.58 9.50 6.14
CA SER A 127 -1.87 8.79 7.19
C SER A 127 -0.37 8.83 6.92
N PRO A 128 0.43 9.07 7.96
CA PRO A 128 1.85 8.88 7.86
C PRO A 128 2.24 7.41 7.62
N MET A 129 3.44 7.22 7.05
CA MET A 129 4.05 5.91 6.82
C MET A 129 4.92 5.53 8.02
N HIS A 130 4.55 4.46 8.72
CA HIS A 130 5.26 3.99 9.90
C HIS A 130 6.43 3.08 9.55
N TYR A 131 6.37 2.39 8.42
CA TYR A 131 7.25 1.27 8.05
C TYR A 131 7.12 0.09 9.04
N ALA A 132 5.89 -0.18 9.48
CA ALA A 132 5.60 -1.17 10.52
C ALA A 132 5.08 -2.52 9.98
N GLY A 133 5.34 -2.81 8.70
CA GLY A 133 5.10 -4.12 8.08
C GLY A 133 3.71 -4.70 8.38
N PRO A 134 3.62 -5.93 8.93
CA PRO A 134 2.34 -6.63 9.13
C PRO A 134 1.36 -5.91 10.06
N THR A 135 1.84 -5.05 10.96
CA THR A 135 0.97 -4.23 11.82
C THR A 135 0.38 -3.07 11.04
N GLU A 136 1.20 -2.37 10.26
CA GLU A 136 0.76 -1.20 9.51
C GLU A 136 -0.11 -1.58 8.30
N VAL A 137 0.14 -2.71 7.66
CA VAL A 137 -0.68 -3.14 6.51
C VAL A 137 -2.15 -3.38 6.91
N GLN A 138 -2.40 -3.81 8.16
CA GLN A 138 -3.77 -3.92 8.69
C GLN A 138 -4.44 -2.56 8.82
N TRP A 139 -3.70 -1.54 9.29
CA TRP A 139 -4.19 -0.16 9.34
C TRP A 139 -4.49 0.37 7.93
N HIS A 140 -3.59 0.14 6.98
CA HIS A 140 -3.79 0.54 5.59
C HIS A 140 -5.03 -0.12 4.97
N ALA A 141 -5.26 -1.41 5.26
CA ALA A 141 -6.44 -2.15 4.82
C ALA A 141 -7.72 -1.64 5.50
N LYS A 142 -7.72 -1.47 6.83
CA LYS A 142 -8.88 -0.97 7.59
C LYS A 142 -9.29 0.43 7.18
N ALA A 143 -8.32 1.32 6.97
CA ALA A 143 -8.59 2.68 6.49
C ALA A 143 -9.27 2.66 5.11
N ARG A 144 -8.95 1.68 4.27
CA ARG A 144 -9.56 1.49 2.95
C ARG A 144 -10.97 0.90 3.06
N ILE A 145 -11.23 0.00 4.00
CA ILE A 145 -12.60 -0.43 4.33
C ILE A 145 -13.45 0.77 4.74
N ASN A 146 -12.94 1.61 5.64
CA ASN A 146 -13.65 2.82 6.08
C ASN A 146 -13.85 3.81 4.93
N ALA A 147 -12.96 3.75 3.93
CA ALA A 147 -13.07 4.47 2.68
C ALA A 147 -13.95 3.73 1.63
N GLY A 148 -14.75 2.75 2.02
CA GLY A 148 -15.67 2.04 1.12
C GLY A 148 -15.04 0.99 0.21
N ALA A 149 -13.75 0.66 0.37
CA ALA A 149 -13.11 -0.42 -0.39
C ALA A 149 -13.57 -1.80 0.10
N ASN A 150 -13.92 -2.67 -0.84
CA ASN A 150 -14.31 -4.06 -0.61
C ASN A 150 -13.26 -5.07 -1.13
N PHE A 151 -12.27 -4.60 -1.88
CA PHE A 151 -11.07 -5.36 -2.26
C PHE A 151 -9.79 -4.60 -1.88
N TYR A 152 -8.76 -5.33 -1.49
CA TYR A 152 -7.46 -4.75 -1.13
C TYR A 152 -6.31 -5.53 -1.75
N ILE A 153 -5.55 -4.86 -2.60
CA ILE A 153 -4.40 -5.44 -3.28
C ILE A 153 -3.20 -5.43 -2.34
N VAL A 154 -2.53 -6.58 -2.19
CA VAL A 154 -1.33 -6.69 -1.37
C VAL A 154 -0.18 -7.41 -2.09
N GLY A 155 0.99 -6.75 -2.10
CA GLY A 155 2.23 -7.24 -2.67
C GLY A 155 3.14 -7.97 -1.68
N ARG A 156 4.44 -8.05 -1.98
CA ARG A 156 5.50 -8.58 -1.11
C ARG A 156 6.05 -7.49 -0.19
N ASP A 157 6.28 -7.82 1.09
CA ASP A 157 6.82 -6.91 2.13
C ASP A 157 6.12 -5.52 2.17
N PRO A 158 4.77 -5.45 2.09
CA PRO A 158 4.05 -4.18 2.17
C PRO A 158 4.35 -3.51 3.50
N ALA A 159 4.54 -2.19 3.48
CA ALA A 159 4.94 -1.44 4.67
C ALA A 159 6.24 -1.89 5.35
N GLY A 160 7.02 -2.78 4.75
CA GLY A 160 8.33 -3.19 5.26
C GLY A 160 9.45 -2.19 4.95
N MET A 161 10.57 -2.38 5.64
CA MET A 161 11.84 -1.69 5.46
C MET A 161 13.02 -2.60 5.84
N GLY A 162 14.24 -2.21 5.51
CA GLY A 162 15.44 -2.89 6.02
C GLY A 162 15.61 -2.67 7.52
N HIS A 163 16.19 -3.64 8.24
CA HIS A 163 16.53 -3.46 9.65
C HIS A 163 17.61 -2.36 9.78
N PRO A 164 17.45 -1.40 10.71
CA PRO A 164 18.34 -0.23 10.76
C PRO A 164 19.79 -0.58 11.13
N ILE A 165 20.01 -1.72 11.80
CA ILE A 165 21.33 -2.15 12.29
C ILE A 165 21.82 -3.41 11.56
N GLU A 166 20.91 -4.26 11.09
CA GLU A 166 21.24 -5.61 10.61
C GLU A 166 21.02 -5.67 9.10
N LYS A 167 21.83 -6.46 8.39
CA LYS A 167 21.74 -6.59 6.93
C LYS A 167 20.63 -7.58 6.51
N ARG A 168 19.40 -7.31 6.92
CA ARG A 168 18.20 -8.10 6.57
C ARG A 168 16.95 -7.23 6.50
N GLY A 169 15.86 -7.79 5.98
CA GLY A 169 14.53 -7.18 6.13
C GLY A 169 14.12 -7.09 7.60
N LEU A 170 13.41 -6.03 7.97
CA LEU A 170 12.85 -5.87 9.31
C LEU A 170 11.75 -6.93 9.56
N TYR A 171 10.99 -7.28 8.52
CA TYR A 171 9.94 -8.29 8.55
C TYR A 171 10.17 -9.39 7.51
N ASP A 172 9.51 -10.53 7.70
CA ASP A 172 9.43 -11.57 6.67
C ASP A 172 8.48 -11.11 5.55
N ALA A 173 8.92 -11.28 4.31
CA ALA A 173 8.32 -10.67 3.14
C ALA A 173 6.92 -11.20 2.76
N ASP A 174 6.49 -12.34 3.32
CA ASP A 174 5.16 -12.91 3.12
C ASP A 174 4.29 -12.86 4.38
N HIS A 175 4.82 -12.32 5.49
CA HIS A 175 4.11 -12.27 6.76
C HIS A 175 2.85 -11.40 6.68
N ASP A 176 2.92 -10.28 5.97
CA ASP A 176 1.81 -9.34 5.80
C ASP A 176 0.56 -9.97 5.20
N LYS A 177 0.73 -10.79 4.16
CA LYS A 177 -0.38 -11.49 3.48
C LYS A 177 -1.06 -12.46 4.44
N LYS A 178 -0.26 -13.18 5.24
CA LYS A 178 -0.77 -14.13 6.23
C LYS A 178 -1.55 -13.40 7.32
N VAL A 179 -0.96 -12.34 7.89
CA VAL A 179 -1.60 -11.54 8.94
C VAL A 179 -2.91 -10.93 8.43
N LEU A 180 -2.94 -10.33 7.24
CA LEU A 180 -4.18 -9.79 6.66
C LEU A 180 -5.27 -10.84 6.51
N SER A 181 -4.92 -12.08 6.15
CA SER A 181 -5.90 -13.16 5.94
C SER A 181 -6.56 -13.66 7.22
N ILE A 182 -5.99 -13.37 8.40
CA ILE A 182 -6.49 -13.82 9.71
C ILE A 182 -6.79 -12.66 10.66
N ALA A 183 -6.63 -11.41 10.21
CA ALA A 183 -6.79 -10.23 11.05
C ALA A 183 -8.28 -10.00 11.38
N PRO A 184 -8.64 -9.92 12.68
CA PRO A 184 -10.02 -9.69 13.09
C PRO A 184 -10.50 -8.30 12.63
N GLY A 185 -11.76 -8.22 12.19
CA GLY A 185 -12.36 -6.99 11.68
C GLY A 185 -12.03 -6.66 10.21
N LEU A 186 -11.30 -7.54 9.51
CA LEU A 186 -11.04 -7.45 8.07
C LEU A 186 -11.74 -8.55 7.27
N GLU A 187 -12.64 -9.32 7.87
CA GLU A 187 -13.29 -10.50 7.26
C GLU A 187 -14.13 -10.14 6.02
N GLN A 188 -14.62 -8.89 5.96
CA GLN A 188 -15.41 -8.37 4.85
C GLN A 188 -14.55 -7.88 3.67
N LEU A 189 -13.23 -7.78 3.85
CA LEU A 189 -12.31 -7.28 2.84
C LEU A 189 -11.71 -8.44 2.04
N ASN A 190 -11.94 -8.43 0.73
CA ASN A 190 -11.36 -9.44 -0.16
C ASN A 190 -9.89 -9.08 -0.42
N ILE A 191 -8.99 -9.82 0.22
CA ILE A 191 -7.55 -9.66 0.00
C ILE A 191 -7.16 -10.27 -1.34
N LEU A 192 -6.51 -9.46 -2.18
CA LEU A 192 -5.99 -9.87 -3.49
C LEU A 192 -4.46 -9.99 -3.42
N PRO A 193 -3.93 -11.15 -3.01
CA PRO A 193 -2.49 -11.35 -2.92
C PRO A 193 -1.89 -11.45 -4.32
N PHE A 194 -0.83 -10.70 -4.58
CA PHE A 194 -0.11 -10.78 -5.84
C PHE A 194 1.13 -11.66 -5.74
N ARG A 195 1.29 -12.57 -6.71
CA ARG A 195 2.40 -13.52 -6.80
C ARG A 195 3.28 -13.31 -8.06
N MET A 196 2.93 -12.37 -8.93
CA MET A 196 3.45 -12.36 -10.30
C MET A 196 4.88 -11.85 -10.43
N SER A 197 5.40 -11.13 -9.42
CA SER A 197 6.83 -10.80 -9.38
C SER A 197 7.70 -12.04 -9.17
N SER A 198 7.22 -13.04 -8.41
CA SER A 198 7.92 -14.32 -8.27
C SER A 198 7.83 -15.16 -9.55
N VAL A 199 6.66 -15.19 -10.19
CA VAL A 199 6.44 -15.87 -11.48
C VAL A 199 7.37 -15.28 -12.54
N ALA A 200 7.52 -13.95 -12.59
CA ALA A 200 8.43 -13.28 -13.52
C ALA A 200 9.90 -13.56 -13.22
N LYS A 201 10.31 -13.50 -11.94
CA LYS A 201 11.68 -13.82 -11.50
C LYS A 201 12.07 -15.27 -11.79
N ASN A 202 11.12 -16.19 -11.73
CA ASN A 202 11.32 -17.60 -12.05
C ASN A 202 11.19 -17.91 -13.55
N LYS A 203 10.92 -16.89 -14.39
CA LYS A 203 10.65 -17.04 -15.84
C LYS A 203 9.48 -17.99 -16.14
N GLU A 204 8.55 -18.11 -15.20
CA GLU A 204 7.33 -18.89 -15.38
C GLU A 204 6.35 -18.10 -16.26
N ASN A 205 5.44 -18.81 -16.94
CA ASN A 205 4.38 -18.15 -17.70
C ASN A 205 3.24 -17.73 -16.75
N PRO A 206 2.64 -16.55 -16.96
CA PRO A 206 1.54 -16.11 -16.13
C PRO A 206 0.26 -16.86 -16.54
N PRO A 207 -0.81 -16.82 -15.72
CA PRO A 207 -2.12 -17.34 -16.11
C PRO A 207 -2.59 -16.75 -17.45
N ASP A 208 -3.29 -17.53 -18.27
CA ASP A 208 -3.79 -17.06 -19.57
C ASP A 208 -4.65 -15.80 -19.42
N GLY A 209 -4.42 -14.82 -20.30
CA GLY A 209 -5.09 -13.51 -20.26
C GLY A 209 -4.53 -12.53 -19.23
N PHE A 210 -3.63 -12.95 -18.33
CA PHE A 210 -3.02 -12.08 -17.31
C PHE A 210 -2.33 -10.84 -17.89
N MET A 211 -1.51 -11.04 -18.92
CA MET A 211 -0.78 -9.99 -19.62
C MET A 211 -0.52 -10.46 -21.06
N CYS A 212 -0.46 -9.53 -22.02
CA CYS A 212 -0.07 -9.91 -23.37
C CYS A 212 1.35 -10.51 -23.38
N PRO A 213 1.65 -11.52 -24.20
CA PRO A 213 2.96 -12.20 -24.18
C PRO A 213 4.16 -11.26 -24.32
N ARG A 214 3.99 -10.18 -25.10
CA ARG A 214 5.01 -9.14 -25.29
C ARG A 214 5.26 -8.33 -24.02
N GLY A 215 4.21 -7.96 -23.29
CA GLY A 215 4.34 -7.27 -22.00
C GLY A 215 5.00 -8.16 -20.95
N TRP A 216 4.65 -9.46 -20.93
CA TRP A 216 5.20 -10.40 -19.95
C TRP A 216 6.71 -10.57 -20.14
N LYS A 217 7.15 -10.65 -21.40
CA LYS A 217 8.57 -10.72 -21.75
C LYS A 217 9.36 -9.52 -21.22
N VAL A 218 8.84 -8.29 -21.37
CA VAL A 218 9.48 -7.07 -20.85
C VAL A 218 9.58 -7.12 -19.32
N LEU A 219 8.56 -7.64 -18.64
CA LEU A 219 8.55 -7.77 -17.18
C LEU A 219 9.61 -8.78 -16.70
N VAL A 220 9.75 -9.93 -17.38
CA VAL A 220 10.80 -10.92 -17.10
C VAL A 220 12.19 -10.32 -17.29
N GLU A 221 12.44 -9.63 -18.42
CA GLU A 221 13.72 -8.97 -18.72
C GLU A 221 14.09 -7.90 -17.68
N TYR A 222 13.11 -7.13 -17.20
CA TYR A 222 13.31 -6.17 -16.10
C TYR A 222 13.79 -6.88 -14.82
N TYR A 223 13.11 -7.95 -14.39
CA TYR A 223 13.51 -8.66 -13.18
C TYR A 223 14.86 -9.39 -13.32
N GLU A 224 15.22 -9.84 -14.53
CA GLU A 224 16.55 -10.36 -14.83
C GLU A 224 17.64 -9.28 -14.70
N SER A 225 17.36 -8.04 -15.09
CA SER A 225 18.31 -6.94 -14.93
C SER A 225 18.61 -6.57 -13.47
N LEU A 226 17.71 -6.94 -12.55
CA LEU A 226 17.85 -6.69 -11.11
C LEU A 226 18.60 -7.81 -10.37
N THR A 227 18.79 -8.97 -11.00
CA THR A 227 19.66 -10.02 -10.46
C THR A 227 21.12 -9.63 -10.66
N PRO A 228 21.93 -9.48 -9.60
CA PRO A 228 23.34 -9.15 -9.74
C PRO A 228 24.03 -10.23 -10.56
N SER A 229 24.80 -9.84 -11.58
CA SER A 229 25.74 -10.80 -12.18
C SER A 229 26.76 -11.21 -11.12
N GLU A 230 27.30 -12.42 -11.22
CA GLU A 230 28.39 -12.90 -10.35
C GLU A 230 29.62 -11.97 -10.34
N ASN A 231 29.65 -10.96 -11.21
CA ASN A 231 30.70 -9.94 -11.32
C ASN A 231 30.16 -8.51 -11.14
N GLY A 232 29.57 -8.20 -9.99
CA GLY A 232 29.70 -6.90 -9.28
C GLY A 232 29.55 -5.56 -10.05
N ARG A 233 28.87 -5.50 -11.20
CA ARG A 233 28.57 -4.25 -11.90
C ARG A 233 27.09 -4.16 -12.23
N ILE A 234 26.46 -3.13 -11.68
CA ILE A 234 25.08 -2.75 -11.99
C ILE A 234 25.11 -2.09 -13.37
N HIS A 235 24.37 -2.62 -14.34
CA HIS A 235 24.18 -1.94 -15.62
C HIS A 235 23.18 -0.80 -15.42
N GLU A 236 23.55 0.42 -15.84
CA GLU A 236 22.66 1.58 -15.81
C GLU A 236 21.40 1.32 -16.65
N ALA A 237 20.27 1.83 -16.14
CA ALA A 237 18.99 1.77 -16.83
C ALA A 237 19.09 2.47 -18.20
N VAL A 238 18.58 1.81 -19.23
CA VAL A 238 18.47 2.37 -20.58
C VAL A 238 17.54 3.60 -20.51
N PRO A 239 17.98 4.80 -20.96
CA PRO A 239 17.11 5.96 -21.00
C PRO A 239 15.99 5.77 -22.03
N ALA A 240 14.88 6.47 -21.80
CA ALA A 240 13.63 6.41 -22.56
C ALA A 240 13.78 6.64 -24.07
#